data_AF-A0A1G4H430-F1
#
_entry.id   AF-A0A1G4H430-F1
#
_cell.length_a   1.000
_cell.length_b   1.000
_cell.length_c   1.000
_cell.angle_alpha   90.00
_cell.angle_beta   90.00
_cell.angle_gamma   90.00
#
_symmetry.space_group_name_H-M   'P 1'
#
loop_
_entity.id
_entity.type
_entity.pdbx_description
1 polymer ?
#
loop_
_entity_poly.entity_id
_entity_poly.type
_entity_poly.pdbx_seq_one_letter_code
_entity_poly.pdbx_strand_id
1 'polypeptide(L)'
;MVALLPISFFSLSAAYLLSNISPSSQSAVDYIEQEPLDILNLEEGDLEVTEQWKDNEWHNWKLKLEEDWDSFSTSLIRDKKDFMKIKTDELNGWLNLEENKWNNFSGYLSDGYKNYLLKKSEKWNDADWENWANTEMVAHLDKDYHLWSLNTERSVNALVRGEWNQWQHDKMSSWLSSDWKKVGAMYWDLQESRNWASYSHTDDMKEHWIKWNDRNARENIEWSKWVQNKEYFIMYARHSDIEQWKYDNYALYSTWRNDFINRWVSEKKWNSILN
;
A
#
# COMPACT_ATOMS: atom_id res chain seq x y z
N MET A 1 -6.22 26.16 -6.69
CA MET A 1 -7.21 25.62 -5.72
C MET A 1 -7.16 24.11 -5.83
N VAL A 2 -6.35 23.48 -4.97
CA VAL A 2 -6.24 22.02 -4.91
C VAL A 2 -7.34 21.53 -3.98
N ALA A 3 -8.24 20.71 -4.49
CA ALA A 3 -9.32 20.12 -3.72
C ALA A 3 -8.73 19.19 -2.65
N LEU A 4 -8.92 19.57 -1.39
CA LEU A 4 -8.71 18.70 -0.23
C LEU A 4 -9.73 17.56 -0.32
N LEU A 5 -9.27 16.35 -0.64
CA LEU A 5 -10.09 15.15 -0.52
C LEU A 5 -10.46 14.93 0.96
N PRO A 6 -11.67 14.46 1.25
CA PRO A 6 -12.17 14.36 2.61
C PRO A 6 -11.37 13.34 3.39
N ILE A 7 -10.84 13.78 4.53
CA ILE A 7 -10.28 12.95 5.60
C ILE A 7 -11.34 11.92 5.94
N SER A 8 -11.08 10.65 5.62
CA SER A 8 -11.87 9.55 6.15
C SER A 8 -11.73 9.58 7.67
N PHE A 9 -12.79 10.04 8.35
CA PHE A 9 -12.95 9.86 9.78
C PHE A 9 -12.92 8.35 10.05
N PHE A 10 -11.79 7.85 10.53
CA PHE A 10 -11.76 6.55 11.17
C PHE A 10 -12.46 6.72 12.52
N SER A 11 -13.76 6.39 12.58
CA SER A 11 -14.39 6.05 13.85
C SER A 11 -13.78 4.71 14.31
N LEU A 12 -12.63 4.79 14.97
CA LEU A 12 -11.97 3.65 15.59
C LEU A 12 -12.76 3.26 16.84
N SER A 13 -13.83 2.49 16.69
CA SER A 13 -14.27 1.69 17.82
C SER A 13 -13.23 0.59 18.00
N ALA A 14 -12.71 0.43 19.22
CA ALA A 14 -11.76 -0.63 19.55
C ALA A 14 -12.33 -2.02 19.16
N ALA A 15 -13.65 -2.18 19.23
CA ALA A 15 -14.38 -3.36 18.79
C ALA A 15 -14.17 -3.70 17.30
N TYR A 16 -14.10 -2.72 16.40
CA TYR A 16 -13.91 -2.96 14.95
C TYR A 16 -12.47 -3.32 14.58
N LEU A 17 -11.48 -2.85 15.37
CA LEU A 17 -10.08 -3.25 15.19
C LEU A 17 -9.83 -4.67 15.70
N LEU A 18 -10.46 -5.06 16.81
CA LEU A 18 -10.31 -6.40 17.40
C LEU A 18 -11.06 -7.48 16.60
N SER A 19 -12.13 -7.13 15.87
CA SER A 19 -12.90 -8.09 15.07
C SER A 19 -12.23 -8.57 13.77
N ASN A 20 -11.13 -7.92 13.34
CA ASN A 20 -10.42 -8.26 12.09
C ASN A 20 -9.18 -9.15 12.30
N ILE A 21 -8.99 -9.69 13.50
CA ILE A 21 -7.98 -10.72 13.76
C ILE A 21 -8.49 -12.04 13.13
N SER A 22 -7.86 -12.48 12.05
CA SER A 22 -8.25 -13.66 11.30
C SER A 22 -8.14 -14.94 12.15
N PRO A 23 -9.14 -15.85 12.13
CA PRO A 23 -9.15 -17.07 12.93
C PRO A 23 -8.34 -18.16 12.24
N SER A 24 -7.02 -18.09 12.29
CA SER A 24 -6.18 -19.20 11.80
C SER A 24 -5.03 -19.48 12.75
N SER A 25 -5.38 -20.00 13.92
CA SER A 25 -4.56 -20.85 14.79
C SER A 25 -5.45 -21.49 15.86
N GLN A 26 -6.49 -22.22 15.44
CA GLN A 26 -7.23 -23.11 16.34
C GLN A 26 -6.57 -24.49 16.32
N SER A 27 -5.54 -24.69 17.13
CA SER A 27 -5.37 -26.00 17.77
C SER A 27 -6.44 -26.08 18.85
N ALA A 28 -7.27 -27.12 18.79
CA ALA A 28 -8.37 -27.37 19.72
C ALA A 28 -7.89 -27.24 21.17
N VAL A 29 -8.22 -26.10 21.79
CA VAL A 29 -8.24 -25.93 23.23
C VAL A 29 -9.72 -25.94 23.58
N ASP A 30 -10.11 -26.86 24.46
CA ASP A 30 -11.46 -26.95 25.01
C ASP A 30 -11.96 -25.55 25.35
N TYR A 31 -13.17 -25.23 24.87
CA TYR A 31 -13.90 -24.04 25.28
C TYR A 31 -14.20 -24.18 26.77
N ILE A 32 -13.27 -23.72 27.61
CA ILE A 32 -13.62 -23.30 28.95
C ILE A 32 -14.36 -22.00 28.76
N GLU A 33 -15.68 -22.07 28.91
CA GLU A 33 -16.60 -20.96 29.10
C GLU A 33 -16.20 -20.22 30.39
N GLN A 34 -15.10 -19.48 30.35
CA GLN A 34 -14.84 -18.43 31.33
C GLN A 34 -15.64 -17.21 30.87
N GLU A 35 -16.87 -17.14 31.36
CA GLU A 35 -17.55 -15.87 31.62
C GLU A 35 -16.50 -14.86 32.13
N PRO A 36 -16.48 -13.59 31.66
CA PRO A 36 -15.58 -12.57 32.20
C PRO A 36 -16.04 -12.15 33.60
N LEU A 37 -15.90 -13.08 34.56
CA LEU A 37 -16.27 -12.94 35.96
C LEU A 37 -15.36 -11.95 36.70
N ASP A 38 -14.21 -11.58 36.12
CA ASP A 38 -13.29 -10.59 36.70
C ASP A 38 -13.57 -9.13 36.30
N ILE A 39 -14.22 -8.88 35.15
CA ILE A 39 -14.49 -7.49 34.71
C ILE A 39 -15.62 -6.87 35.53
N LEU A 40 -16.53 -7.70 36.04
CA LEU A 40 -17.65 -7.28 36.88
C LEU A 40 -17.23 -6.87 38.30
N ASN A 41 -16.01 -7.24 38.73
CA ASN A 41 -15.46 -6.97 40.06
C ASN A 41 -14.32 -5.94 40.05
N LEU A 42 -14.02 -5.30 38.92
CA LEU A 42 -13.07 -4.18 38.87
C LEU A 42 -13.61 -3.02 39.71
N GLU A 43 -13.05 -2.84 40.90
CA GLU A 43 -13.35 -1.68 41.74
C GLU A 43 -12.67 -0.43 41.13
N GLU A 44 -13.15 0.77 41.47
CA GLU A 44 -12.57 2.04 41.02
C GLU A 44 -11.06 2.14 41.33
N GLY A 45 -10.61 1.47 42.41
CA GLY A 45 -9.21 1.34 42.79
C GLY A 45 -8.34 0.48 41.86
N ASP A 46 -8.93 -0.45 41.10
CA ASP A 46 -8.19 -1.28 40.13
C ASP A 46 -7.86 -0.52 38.84
N LEU A 47 -8.54 0.61 38.59
CA LEU A 47 -8.32 1.53 37.47
C LEU A 47 -7.44 2.73 37.82
N GLU A 48 -7.06 2.86 39.10
CA GLU A 48 -6.50 4.08 39.69
C GLU A 48 -5.00 4.22 39.44
N VAL A 49 -4.61 4.13 38.16
CA VAL A 49 -3.33 4.67 37.73
C VAL A 49 -3.52 6.15 37.46
N THR A 50 -2.74 6.99 38.14
CA THR A 50 -2.88 8.46 38.06
C THR A 50 -2.86 8.94 36.61
N GLU A 51 -3.68 9.94 36.28
CA GLU A 51 -3.70 10.54 34.94
C GLU A 51 -2.32 11.05 34.51
N GLN A 52 -1.53 11.54 35.47
CA GLN A 52 -0.13 11.92 35.24
C GLN A 52 0.73 10.75 34.74
N TRP A 53 0.56 9.55 35.30
CA TRP A 53 1.29 8.37 34.81
C TRP A 53 0.86 7.99 33.40
N LYS A 54 -0.44 8.03 33.08
CA LYS A 54 -0.95 7.73 31.73
C LYS A 54 -0.41 8.71 30.70
N ASP A 55 -0.33 9.99 31.06
CA ASP A 55 0.28 11.03 30.25
C ASP A 55 1.77 10.77 30.01
N ASN A 56 2.50 10.31 31.04
CA ASN A 56 3.90 9.93 30.92
C ASN A 56 4.09 8.71 30.00
N GLU A 57 3.22 7.70 30.08
CA GLU A 57 3.26 6.54 29.18
C GLU A 57 3.08 6.95 27.72
N TRP A 58 2.13 7.85 27.44
CA TRP A 58 1.96 8.40 26.10
C TRP A 58 3.17 9.20 25.63
N HIS A 59 3.77 9.99 26.51
CA HIS A 59 4.99 10.73 26.21
C HIS A 59 6.15 9.78 25.86
N ASN A 60 6.37 8.76 26.69
CA ASN A 60 7.41 7.75 26.48
C ASN A 60 7.18 6.98 25.17
N TRP A 61 5.93 6.60 24.88
CA TRP A 61 5.59 5.94 23.63
C TRP A 61 5.90 6.81 22.41
N LYS A 62 5.60 8.12 22.45
CA LYS A 62 5.95 9.06 21.37
C LYS A 62 7.46 9.24 21.18
N LEU A 63 8.24 9.24 22.26
CA LEU A 63 9.70 9.30 22.15
C LEU A 63 10.23 8.08 21.39
N LYS A 64 9.78 6.89 21.78
CA LYS A 64 10.13 5.65 21.09
C LYS A 64 9.61 5.62 19.64
N LEU A 65 8.44 6.20 19.39
CA LEU A 65 7.87 6.31 18.05
C LEU A 65 8.79 7.09 17.09
N GLU A 66 9.48 8.14 17.56
CA GLU A 66 10.45 8.87 16.74
C GLU A 66 11.70 8.02 16.43
N GLU A 67 12.22 7.27 17.41
CA GLU A 67 13.34 6.34 17.18
C GLU A 67 12.95 5.24 16.16
N ASP A 68 11.75 4.68 16.33
CA ASP A 68 11.21 3.67 15.42
C ASP A 68 10.97 4.23 14.01
N TRP A 69 10.61 5.51 13.91
CA TRP A 69 10.41 6.21 12.63
C TRP A 69 11.71 6.35 11.84
N ASP A 70 12.83 6.66 12.49
CA ASP A 70 14.12 6.78 11.82
C ASP A 70 14.58 5.45 11.20
N SER A 71 14.38 4.36 11.94
CA SER A 71 14.64 3.00 11.45
C SER A 71 13.75 2.65 10.25
N PHE A 72 12.44 2.90 10.38
CA PHE A 72 11.46 2.62 9.34
C PHE A 72 11.68 3.45 8.07
N SER A 73 11.89 4.76 8.20
CA SER A 73 12.09 5.64 7.05
C SER A 73 13.34 5.26 6.25
N THR A 74 14.38 4.79 6.95
CA THR A 74 15.59 4.27 6.32
C THR A 74 15.33 2.95 5.59
N SER A 75 14.62 2.00 6.22
CA SER A 75 14.29 0.71 5.58
C SER A 75 13.39 0.92 4.37
N LEU A 76 12.35 1.75 4.47
CA LEU A 76 11.42 2.08 3.39
C LEU A 76 12.13 2.55 2.12
N ILE A 77 13.12 3.44 2.26
CA ILE A 77 13.89 3.93 1.10
C ILE A 77 14.77 2.83 0.50
N ARG A 78 15.39 1.99 1.34
CA ARG A 78 16.18 0.85 0.87
C ARG A 78 15.31 -0.16 0.14
N ASP A 79 14.21 -0.56 0.76
CA ASP A 79 13.32 -1.60 0.25
C ASP A 79 12.67 -1.15 -1.07
N LYS A 80 12.31 0.14 -1.19
CA LYS A 80 11.95 0.75 -2.47
C LYS A 80 13.05 0.62 -3.53
N LYS A 81 14.29 0.98 -3.21
CA LYS A 81 15.41 0.91 -4.17
C LYS A 81 15.67 -0.52 -4.63
N ASP A 82 15.65 -1.47 -3.71
CA ASP A 82 15.81 -2.89 -4.01
C ASP A 82 14.66 -3.38 -4.91
N PHE A 83 13.43 -2.96 -4.64
CA PHE A 83 12.29 -3.27 -5.51
C PHE A 83 12.43 -2.66 -6.91
N MET A 84 12.90 -1.41 -7.04
CA MET A 84 13.17 -0.79 -8.34
C MET A 84 14.29 -1.52 -9.11
N LYS A 85 15.29 -2.04 -8.41
CA LYS A 85 16.32 -2.89 -9.02
C LYS A 85 15.72 -4.18 -9.57
N ILE A 86 14.88 -4.88 -8.79
CA ILE A 86 14.15 -6.06 -9.27
C ILE A 86 13.36 -5.74 -10.53
N LYS A 87 12.68 -4.58 -10.59
CA LYS A 87 11.94 -4.15 -11.78
C LYS A 87 12.81 -3.83 -12.99
N THR A 88 14.04 -3.38 -12.76
CA THR A 88 15.06 -3.22 -13.81
C THR A 88 15.49 -4.58 -14.34
N ASP A 89 15.72 -5.56 -13.46
CA ASP A 89 16.11 -6.91 -13.86
C ASP A 89 14.98 -7.64 -14.61
N GLU A 90 13.72 -7.39 -14.23
CA GLU A 90 12.52 -7.88 -14.92
C GLU A 90 12.36 -7.28 -16.34
N LEU A 91 12.95 -6.10 -16.62
CA LEU A 91 12.85 -5.46 -17.94
C LEU A 91 13.33 -6.40 -19.05
N ASN A 92 14.46 -7.08 -18.87
CA ASN A 92 14.99 -8.00 -19.87
C ASN A 92 14.01 -9.17 -20.15
N GLY A 93 13.36 -9.68 -19.10
CA GLY A 93 12.31 -10.69 -19.25
C GLY A 93 11.12 -10.17 -20.07
N TRP A 94 10.69 -8.94 -19.78
CA TRP A 94 9.62 -8.28 -20.54
C TRP A 94 10.01 -8.03 -22.00
N LEU A 95 11.22 -7.54 -22.29
CA LEU A 95 11.72 -7.33 -23.66
C LEU A 95 11.74 -8.65 -24.44
N ASN A 96 12.16 -9.75 -23.83
CA ASN A 96 12.13 -11.07 -24.45
C ASN A 96 10.70 -11.54 -24.77
N LEU A 97 9.73 -11.26 -23.89
CA LEU A 97 8.32 -11.57 -24.15
C LEU A 97 7.77 -10.75 -25.32
N GLU A 98 8.12 -9.46 -25.40
CA GLU A 98 7.76 -8.58 -26.52
C GLU A 98 8.38 -9.06 -27.83
N GLU A 99 9.67 -9.40 -27.84
CA GLU A 99 10.34 -9.95 -29.02
C GLU A 99 9.64 -11.24 -29.51
N ASN A 100 9.32 -12.14 -28.57
CA ASN A 100 8.62 -13.39 -28.89
C ASN A 100 7.20 -13.17 -29.41
N LYS A 101 6.47 -12.18 -28.87
CA LYS A 101 5.12 -11.81 -29.33
C LYS A 101 5.15 -11.42 -30.82
N TRP A 102 6.12 -10.60 -31.22
CA TRP A 102 6.23 -10.09 -32.59
C TRP A 102 6.90 -11.07 -33.57
N ASN A 103 7.77 -11.96 -33.08
CA ASN A 103 8.33 -13.04 -33.90
C ASN A 103 7.34 -14.20 -34.14
N ASN A 104 6.40 -14.44 -33.21
CA ASN A 104 5.40 -15.51 -33.27
C ASN A 104 3.98 -14.95 -33.46
N PHE A 105 3.82 -14.15 -34.52
CA PHE A 105 2.65 -13.33 -34.83
C PHE A 105 1.29 -14.04 -34.72
N SER A 106 1.24 -15.33 -35.09
CA SER A 106 0.02 -16.15 -35.10
C SER A 106 -0.50 -16.53 -33.71
N GLY A 107 0.37 -16.55 -32.68
CA GLY A 107 0.02 -17.02 -31.33
C GLY A 107 -0.46 -15.94 -30.37
N TYR A 108 -0.03 -14.69 -30.55
CA TYR A 108 -0.15 -13.67 -29.48
C TYR A 108 -1.03 -12.46 -29.82
N LEU A 109 -1.31 -12.19 -31.09
CA LEU A 109 -2.16 -11.06 -31.48
C LEU A 109 -3.63 -11.48 -31.53
N SER A 110 -4.54 -10.54 -31.26
CA SER A 110 -5.97 -10.77 -31.42
C SER A 110 -6.32 -11.05 -32.88
N ASP A 111 -7.27 -11.93 -33.13
CA ASP A 111 -7.71 -12.26 -34.50
C ASP A 111 -8.22 -11.04 -35.26
N GLY A 112 -8.80 -10.06 -34.55
CA GLY A 112 -9.20 -8.77 -35.13
C GLY A 112 -8.01 -8.00 -35.72
N TYR A 113 -6.90 -7.90 -34.98
CA TYR A 113 -5.71 -7.19 -35.46
C TYR A 113 -4.98 -7.96 -36.57
N LYS A 114 -4.90 -9.30 -36.48
CA LYS A 114 -4.37 -10.14 -37.56
C LYS A 114 -5.12 -9.91 -38.87
N ASN A 115 -6.45 -9.99 -38.81
CA ASN A 115 -7.30 -9.76 -39.98
C ASN A 115 -7.18 -8.34 -40.54
N TYR A 116 -7.03 -7.34 -39.67
CA TYR A 116 -6.77 -5.96 -40.10
C TYR A 116 -5.43 -5.87 -40.85
N LEU A 117 -4.36 -6.41 -40.28
CA LEU A 117 -3.04 -6.33 -40.89
C LEU A 117 -2.98 -7.09 -42.21
N LEU A 118 -3.51 -8.32 -42.28
CA LEU A 118 -3.56 -9.11 -43.52
C LEU A 118 -4.31 -8.39 -44.65
N LYS A 119 -5.46 -7.77 -44.35
CA LYS A 119 -6.21 -6.97 -45.33
C LYS A 119 -5.42 -5.74 -45.77
N LYS A 120 -4.74 -5.08 -44.83
CA LYS A 120 -3.94 -3.89 -45.11
C LYS A 120 -2.71 -4.23 -45.96
N SER A 121 -2.10 -5.39 -45.72
CA SER A 121 -0.87 -5.83 -46.35
C SER A 121 -1.04 -6.65 -47.63
N GLU A 122 -2.27 -6.82 -48.12
CA GLU A 122 -2.58 -7.66 -49.29
C GLU A 122 -1.77 -7.28 -50.55
N LYS A 123 -1.39 -6.00 -50.67
CA LYS A 123 -0.65 -5.46 -51.82
C LYS A 123 0.72 -4.89 -51.44
N TRP A 124 1.19 -5.15 -50.22
CA TRP A 124 2.45 -4.60 -49.74
C TRP A 124 3.64 -5.28 -50.40
N ASN A 125 4.61 -4.46 -50.79
CA ASN A 125 5.95 -4.92 -51.12
C ASN A 125 6.88 -4.83 -49.89
N ASP A 126 8.14 -5.21 -50.05
CA ASP A 126 9.14 -5.17 -48.97
C ASP A 126 9.33 -3.76 -48.37
N ALA A 127 9.25 -2.70 -49.17
CA ALA A 127 9.38 -1.32 -48.68
C ALA A 127 8.14 -0.87 -47.88
N ASP A 128 6.94 -1.33 -48.25
CA ASP A 128 5.74 -1.09 -47.45
C ASP A 128 5.83 -1.77 -46.07
N TRP A 129 6.34 -3.00 -46.02
CA TRP A 129 6.60 -3.73 -44.78
C TRP A 129 7.66 -3.07 -43.90
N GLU A 130 8.76 -2.62 -44.50
CA GLU A 130 9.80 -1.87 -43.80
C GLU A 130 9.24 -0.56 -43.23
N ASN A 131 8.45 0.18 -44.00
CA ASN A 131 7.81 1.41 -43.53
C ASN A 131 6.84 1.12 -42.37
N TRP A 132 6.04 0.06 -42.47
CA TRP A 132 5.14 -0.34 -41.39
C TRP A 132 5.89 -0.72 -40.11
N ALA A 133 6.97 -1.49 -40.21
CA ALA A 133 7.79 -1.88 -39.07
C ALA A 133 8.40 -0.66 -38.37
N ASN A 134 8.91 0.30 -39.15
CA ASN A 134 9.52 1.52 -38.61
C ASN A 134 8.50 2.56 -38.10
N THR A 135 7.19 2.34 -38.30
CA THR A 135 6.14 3.29 -37.90
C THR A 135 5.15 2.67 -36.93
N GLU A 136 4.26 1.81 -37.41
CA GLU A 136 3.17 1.23 -36.63
C GLU A 136 3.67 0.22 -35.59
N MET A 137 4.62 -0.64 -35.96
CA MET A 137 5.19 -1.61 -35.01
C MET A 137 5.97 -0.90 -33.90
N VAL A 138 6.77 0.13 -34.24
CA VAL A 138 7.41 1.02 -33.25
C VAL A 138 6.36 1.66 -32.33
N ALA A 139 5.28 2.22 -32.89
CA ALA A 139 4.23 2.84 -32.09
C ALA A 139 3.55 1.85 -31.13
N HIS A 140 3.35 0.60 -31.55
CA HIS A 140 2.82 -0.45 -30.70
C HIS A 140 3.79 -0.82 -29.57
N LEU A 141 5.07 -1.04 -29.89
CA LEU A 141 6.10 -1.33 -28.91
C LEU A 141 6.23 -0.19 -27.88
N ASP A 142 6.19 1.07 -28.33
CA ASP A 142 6.30 2.24 -27.45
C ASP A 142 5.12 2.33 -26.50
N LYS A 143 3.91 2.07 -27.02
CA LYS A 143 2.70 2.03 -26.19
C LYS A 143 2.78 0.94 -25.13
N ASP A 144 3.23 -0.26 -25.50
CA ASP A 144 3.35 -1.37 -24.56
C ASP A 144 4.42 -1.10 -23.50
N TYR A 145 5.54 -0.49 -23.87
CA TYR A 145 6.57 -0.03 -22.93
C TYR A 145 6.03 1.03 -21.97
N HIS A 146 5.31 2.04 -22.47
CA HIS A 146 4.70 3.06 -21.63
C HIS A 146 3.73 2.47 -20.60
N LEU A 147 2.94 1.47 -20.99
CA LEU A 147 2.04 0.75 -20.08
C LEU A 147 2.83 -0.04 -19.02
N TRP A 148 3.87 -0.76 -19.43
CA TRP A 148 4.74 -1.48 -18.51
C TRP A 148 5.39 -0.53 -17.49
N SER A 149 5.98 0.56 -17.97
CA SER A 149 6.64 1.59 -17.15
C SER A 149 5.68 2.22 -16.14
N LEU A 150 4.47 2.59 -16.58
CA LEU A 150 3.43 3.15 -15.72
C LEU A 150 2.94 2.15 -14.65
N ASN A 151 2.80 0.88 -15.02
CA ASN A 151 2.42 -0.16 -14.05
C ASN A 151 3.53 -0.41 -13.02
N THR A 152 4.79 -0.34 -13.42
CA THR A 152 5.93 -0.38 -12.50
C THR A 152 5.92 0.80 -11.53
N GLU A 153 5.73 2.04 -12.02
CA GLU A 153 5.58 3.23 -11.18
C GLU A 153 4.44 3.08 -10.16
N ARG A 154 3.27 2.56 -10.59
CA ARG A 154 2.14 2.27 -9.69
C ARG A 154 2.51 1.23 -8.63
N SER A 155 3.28 0.21 -9.00
CA SER A 155 3.69 -0.87 -8.10
C SER A 155 4.68 -0.37 -7.04
N VAL A 156 5.65 0.45 -7.43
CA VAL A 156 6.57 1.14 -6.52
C VAL A 156 5.81 2.05 -5.55
N ASN A 157 4.85 2.83 -6.07
CA ASN A 157 3.98 3.67 -5.25
C ASN A 157 3.13 2.86 -4.25
N ALA A 158 2.62 1.70 -4.69
CA ALA A 158 1.83 0.81 -3.86
C ALA A 158 2.65 0.18 -2.74
N LEU A 159 3.91 -0.21 -3.01
CA LEU A 159 4.84 -0.70 -2.00
C LEU A 159 5.02 0.33 -0.88
N VAL A 160 5.44 1.55 -1.23
CA VAL A 160 5.71 2.61 -0.24
C VAL A 160 4.46 2.95 0.58
N ARG A 161 3.29 3.05 -0.07
CA ARG A 161 2.03 3.30 0.62
C ARG A 161 1.62 2.13 1.52
N GLY A 162 1.82 0.91 1.06
CA GLY A 162 1.51 -0.31 1.81
C GLY A 162 2.32 -0.41 3.09
N GLU A 163 3.64 -0.24 2.98
CA GLU A 163 4.55 -0.26 4.14
C GLU A 163 4.24 0.87 5.13
N TRP A 164 3.95 2.08 4.65
CA TRP A 164 3.56 3.19 5.51
C TRP A 164 2.24 2.93 6.26
N ASN A 165 1.22 2.43 5.56
CA ASN A 165 -0.07 2.12 6.17
C ASN A 165 0.07 0.99 7.21
N GLN A 166 0.82 -0.05 6.88
CA GLN A 166 1.07 -1.17 7.78
C GLN A 166 1.80 -0.70 9.03
N TRP A 167 2.87 0.09 8.87
CA TRP A 167 3.64 0.59 10.00
C TRP A 167 2.82 1.48 10.93
N GLN A 168 2.02 2.42 10.39
CA GLN A 168 1.10 3.23 11.19
C GLN A 168 0.11 2.37 11.98
N HIS A 169 -0.48 1.38 11.31
CA HIS A 169 -1.42 0.45 11.92
C HIS A 169 -0.75 -0.31 13.06
N ASP A 170 0.44 -0.87 12.85
CA ASP A 170 1.17 -1.65 13.85
C ASP A 170 1.53 -0.81 15.07
N LYS A 171 1.98 0.44 14.86
CA LYS A 171 2.32 1.34 15.97
C LYS A 171 1.10 1.70 16.81
N MET A 172 0.01 2.12 16.17
CA MET A 172 -1.20 2.47 16.89
C MET A 172 -1.84 1.24 17.56
N SER A 173 -1.86 0.10 16.87
CA SER A 173 -2.36 -1.17 17.42
C SER A 173 -1.57 -1.58 18.67
N SER A 174 -0.23 -1.44 18.64
CA SER A 174 0.62 -1.69 19.80
C SER A 174 0.32 -0.77 20.98
N TRP A 175 0.04 0.52 20.74
CA TRP A 175 -0.35 1.47 21.79
C TRP A 175 -1.67 1.08 22.45
N LEU A 176 -2.70 0.88 21.61
CA LEU A 176 -4.05 0.50 22.06
C LEU A 176 -4.06 -0.87 22.74
N SER A 177 -3.08 -1.72 22.43
CA SER A 177 -2.94 -3.05 23.00
C SER A 177 -2.20 -3.11 24.33
N SER A 178 -1.75 -1.98 24.89
CA SER A 178 -1.18 -1.96 26.24
C SER A 178 -2.24 -2.38 27.27
N ASP A 179 -1.80 -3.11 28.30
CA ASP A 179 -2.72 -3.78 29.24
C ASP A 179 -3.69 -2.80 29.91
N TRP A 180 -3.19 -1.66 30.39
CA TRP A 180 -4.02 -0.65 31.05
C TRP A 180 -5.00 0.05 30.08
N LYS A 181 -4.63 0.22 28.80
CA LYS A 181 -5.52 0.77 27.76
C LYS A 181 -6.64 -0.20 27.44
N LYS A 182 -6.32 -1.49 27.27
CA LYS A 182 -7.30 -2.55 27.01
C LYS A 182 -8.30 -2.65 28.15
N VAL A 183 -7.82 -2.77 29.39
CA VAL A 183 -8.69 -2.87 30.58
C VAL A 183 -9.58 -1.63 30.69
N GLY A 184 -8.99 -0.43 30.57
CA GLY A 184 -9.75 0.81 30.61
C GLY A 184 -10.80 0.91 29.50
N ALA A 185 -10.46 0.53 28.26
CA ALA A 185 -11.42 0.53 27.15
C ALA A 185 -12.56 -0.46 27.38
N MET A 186 -12.27 -1.70 27.80
CA MET A 186 -13.29 -2.71 28.10
C MET A 186 -14.23 -2.26 29.22
N TYR A 187 -13.70 -1.60 30.26
CA TYR A 187 -14.50 -1.05 31.34
C TYR A 187 -15.49 0.02 30.83
N TRP A 188 -15.01 1.02 30.09
CA TRP A 188 -15.87 2.09 29.59
C TRP A 188 -16.84 1.61 28.51
N ASP A 189 -16.43 0.69 27.63
CA ASP A 189 -17.32 0.04 26.66
C ASP A 189 -18.46 -0.72 27.37
N LEU A 190 -18.14 -1.45 28.45
CA LEU A 190 -19.15 -2.12 29.27
C LEU A 190 -20.10 -1.11 29.91
N GLN A 191 -19.59 0.00 30.44
CA GLN A 191 -20.40 1.04 31.06
C GLN A 191 -21.33 1.74 30.05
N GLU A 192 -20.85 2.01 28.84
CA GLU A 192 -21.65 2.59 27.76
C GLU A 192 -22.74 1.63 27.26
N SER A 193 -22.42 0.34 27.15
CA SER A 193 -23.37 -0.70 26.73
C SER A 193 -24.56 -0.88 27.70
N ARG A 194 -24.36 -0.52 28.98
CA ARG A 194 -25.37 -0.61 30.04
C ARG A 194 -26.41 0.51 30.01
N ASN A 195 -26.38 1.35 28.96
CA ASN A 195 -27.26 2.49 28.75
C ASN A 195 -27.02 3.57 29.81
N TRP A 196 -26.10 4.49 29.53
CA TRP A 196 -25.64 5.54 30.45
C TRP A 196 -26.77 6.35 31.14
N ALA A 197 -27.96 6.41 30.52
CA ALA A 197 -29.13 7.10 31.05
C ALA A 197 -29.92 6.31 32.12
N SER A 198 -29.71 5.01 32.27
CA SER A 198 -30.46 4.15 33.20
C SER A 198 -29.81 4.03 34.58
N TYR A 199 -28.56 4.48 34.75
CA TYR A 199 -27.80 4.42 36.00
C TYR A 199 -27.54 5.80 36.61
N SER A 200 -27.74 5.89 37.92
CA SER A 200 -27.32 7.04 38.73
C SER A 200 -25.80 6.97 38.94
N HIS A 201 -25.04 7.59 38.04
CA HIS A 201 -23.59 7.70 38.16
C HIS A 201 -23.20 8.71 39.24
N THR A 202 -22.22 8.33 40.08
CA THR A 202 -21.58 9.27 41.00
C THR A 202 -20.89 10.38 40.21
N ASP A 203 -20.71 11.54 40.83
CA ASP A 203 -20.00 12.65 40.20
C ASP A 203 -18.53 12.28 39.91
N ASP A 204 -17.91 11.48 40.79
CA ASP A 204 -16.58 10.93 40.59
C ASP A 204 -16.48 10.07 39.32
N MET A 205 -17.47 9.20 39.07
CA MET A 205 -17.44 8.36 37.87
C MET A 205 -17.63 9.17 36.58
N LYS A 206 -18.46 10.23 36.61
CA LYS A 206 -18.58 11.16 35.48
C LYS A 206 -17.27 11.89 35.21
N GLU A 207 -16.57 12.32 36.27
CA GLU A 207 -15.28 12.98 36.16
C GLU A 207 -14.23 12.04 35.54
N HIS A 208 -14.17 10.78 35.97
CA HIS A 208 -13.27 9.78 35.39
C HIS A 208 -13.58 9.49 33.91
N TRP A 209 -14.85 9.43 33.53
CA TRP A 209 -15.26 9.24 32.14
C TRP A 209 -14.86 10.44 31.25
N ILE A 210 -15.06 11.67 31.75
CA ILE A 210 -14.62 12.89 31.05
C ILE A 210 -13.09 12.86 30.85
N LYS A 211 -12.32 12.54 31.90
CA LYS A 211 -10.86 12.43 31.82
C LYS A 211 -10.42 11.37 30.80
N TRP A 212 -11.07 10.19 30.79
CA TRP A 212 -10.77 9.14 29.82
C TRP A 212 -11.04 9.59 28.38
N ASN A 213 -12.17 10.24 28.12
CA ASN A 213 -12.52 10.77 26.81
C ASN A 213 -11.56 11.88 26.35
N ASP A 214 -11.28 12.85 27.22
CA ASP A 214 -10.38 13.96 26.92
C ASP A 214 -8.97 13.44 26.59
N ARG A 215 -8.48 12.45 27.34
CA ARG A 215 -7.19 11.81 27.06
C ARG A 215 -7.19 11.11 25.70
N ASN A 216 -8.19 10.27 25.41
CA ASN A 216 -8.28 9.57 24.13
C ASN A 216 -8.38 10.55 22.94
N ALA A 217 -9.16 11.62 23.09
CA ALA A 217 -9.29 12.66 22.07
C ALA A 217 -7.95 13.37 21.84
N ARG A 218 -7.25 13.75 22.93
CA ARG A 218 -5.93 14.39 22.86
C ARG A 218 -4.90 13.51 22.16
N GLU A 219 -4.79 12.24 22.56
CA GLU A 219 -3.87 11.27 21.95
C GLU A 219 -4.15 11.09 20.45
N ASN A 220 -5.43 10.95 20.05
CA ASN A 220 -5.82 10.83 18.65
C ASN A 220 -5.45 12.06 17.82
N ILE A 221 -5.62 13.27 18.37
CA ILE A 221 -5.23 14.52 17.73
C ILE A 221 -3.70 14.58 17.57
N GLU A 222 -2.96 14.24 18.61
CA GLU A 222 -1.49 14.25 18.60
C GLU A 222 -0.94 13.22 17.60
N TRP A 223 -1.49 12.00 17.57
CA TRP A 223 -1.16 10.99 16.56
C TRP A 223 -1.45 11.46 15.13
N SER A 224 -2.65 12.00 14.89
CA SER A 224 -3.04 12.45 13.55
C SER A 224 -2.12 13.56 13.04
N LYS A 225 -1.75 14.50 13.91
CA LYS A 225 -0.76 15.54 13.58
C LYS A 225 0.61 14.95 13.29
N TRP A 226 1.04 13.98 14.09
CA TRP A 226 2.32 13.32 13.89
C TRP A 226 2.37 12.60 12.53
N VAL A 227 1.36 11.80 12.20
CA VAL A 227 1.23 11.12 10.90
C VAL A 227 1.24 12.12 9.75
N GLN A 228 0.45 13.19 9.86
CA GLN A 228 0.38 14.24 8.83
C GLN A 228 1.74 14.91 8.60
N ASN A 229 2.52 15.14 9.66
CA ASN A 229 3.85 15.72 9.54
C ASN A 229 4.83 14.80 8.80
N LYS A 230 4.69 13.47 8.94
CA LYS A 230 5.54 12.49 8.24
C LYS A 230 5.09 12.24 6.80
N GLU A 231 3.84 12.53 6.45
CA GLU A 231 3.28 12.31 5.10
C GLU A 231 4.07 13.02 4.00
N TYR A 232 4.70 14.17 4.28
CA TYR A 232 5.58 14.83 3.33
C TYR A 232 6.75 13.94 2.90
N PHE A 233 7.40 13.28 3.86
CA PHE A 233 8.49 12.35 3.58
C PHE A 233 7.98 11.14 2.78
N ILE A 234 6.81 10.61 3.12
CA ILE A 234 6.22 9.49 2.39
C ILE A 234 5.89 9.87 0.95
N MET A 235 5.33 11.05 0.72
CA MET A 235 5.08 11.58 -0.62
C MET A 235 6.40 11.74 -1.40
N TYR A 236 7.44 12.27 -0.76
CA TYR A 236 8.77 12.34 -1.36
C TYR A 236 9.30 10.94 -1.71
N ALA A 237 9.24 9.99 -0.77
CA ALA A 237 9.69 8.62 -0.95
C ALA A 237 8.94 7.90 -2.08
N ARG A 238 7.69 8.24 -2.35
CA ARG A 238 6.92 7.69 -3.49
C ARG A 238 7.45 8.15 -4.85
N HIS A 239 7.86 9.41 -4.94
CA HIS A 239 8.19 10.05 -6.21
C HIS A 239 9.70 10.24 -6.44
N SER A 240 10.53 10.10 -5.41
CA SER A 240 11.98 10.24 -5.57
C SER A 240 12.49 9.23 -6.59
N ASP A 241 13.49 9.59 -7.40
CA ASP A 241 14.25 8.67 -8.26
C ASP A 241 13.45 7.91 -9.35
N ILE A 242 12.11 7.94 -9.35
CA ILE A 242 11.28 7.17 -10.29
C ILE A 242 11.36 7.72 -11.70
N GLU A 243 11.42 9.04 -11.85
CA GLU A 243 11.57 9.69 -13.15
C GLU A 243 12.96 9.41 -13.74
N GLN A 244 14.01 9.43 -12.92
CA GLN A 244 15.35 9.05 -13.36
C GLN A 244 15.38 7.58 -13.77
N TRP A 245 14.79 6.69 -12.98
CA TRP A 245 14.68 5.28 -13.30
C TRP A 245 13.93 5.04 -14.62
N LYS A 246 12.83 5.77 -14.88
CA LYS A 246 12.07 5.70 -16.15
C LYS A 246 12.94 6.14 -17.33
N TYR A 247 13.70 7.22 -17.15
CA TYR A 247 14.63 7.70 -18.17
C TYR A 247 15.71 6.66 -18.50
N ASP A 248 16.37 6.10 -17.47
CA ASP A 248 17.43 5.12 -17.65
C ASP A 248 16.93 3.83 -18.32
N ASN A 249 15.76 3.34 -17.90
CA ASN A 249 15.15 2.16 -18.51
C ASN A 249 14.63 2.42 -19.92
N TYR A 250 14.21 3.64 -20.24
CA TYR A 250 13.80 3.99 -21.60
C TYR A 250 14.98 3.96 -22.56
N ALA A 251 16.18 4.36 -22.12
CA ALA A 251 17.39 4.27 -22.93
C ALA A 251 17.74 2.82 -23.30
N LEU A 252 17.63 1.89 -22.33
CA LEU A 252 17.82 0.46 -22.56
C LEU A 252 16.77 -0.09 -23.54
N TYR A 253 15.50 0.22 -23.28
CA TYR A 253 14.38 -0.16 -24.15
C TYR A 253 14.55 0.37 -25.58
N SER A 254 14.87 1.66 -25.74
CA SER A 254 15.00 2.28 -27.06
C SER A 254 16.15 1.66 -27.86
N THR A 255 17.24 1.28 -27.19
CA THR A 255 18.35 0.56 -27.83
C THR A 255 17.88 -0.80 -28.32
N TRP A 256 17.27 -1.61 -27.44
CA TRP A 256 16.71 -2.91 -27.81
C TRP A 256 15.68 -2.81 -28.94
N ARG A 257 14.76 -1.84 -28.88
CA ARG A 257 13.68 -1.65 -29.86
C ARG A 257 14.26 -1.42 -31.25
N ASN A 258 15.26 -0.54 -31.36
CA ASN A 258 15.91 -0.23 -32.63
C ASN A 258 16.64 -1.47 -33.18
N ASP A 259 17.38 -2.19 -32.34
CA ASP A 259 18.09 -3.42 -32.74
C ASP A 259 17.12 -4.52 -33.17
N PHE A 260 16.00 -4.67 -32.45
CA PHE A 260 14.96 -5.62 -32.78
C PHE A 260 14.28 -5.29 -34.11
N ILE A 261 13.84 -4.06 -34.33
CA ILE A 261 13.21 -3.64 -35.60
C ILE A 261 14.16 -3.83 -36.78
N ASN A 262 15.41 -3.40 -36.66
CA ASN A 262 16.42 -3.57 -37.71
C ASN A 262 16.60 -5.04 -38.07
N ARG A 263 16.69 -5.91 -37.06
CA ARG A 263 16.82 -7.36 -37.25
C ARG A 263 15.56 -7.95 -37.90
N TRP A 264 14.38 -7.62 -37.38
CA TRP A 264 13.08 -8.07 -37.88
C TRP A 264 12.89 -7.71 -39.37
N VAL A 265 13.30 -6.49 -39.77
CA VAL A 265 13.28 -6.03 -41.16
C VAL A 265 14.30 -6.77 -42.03
N SER A 266 15.55 -6.87 -41.58
CA SER A 266 16.62 -7.53 -42.34
C SER A 266 16.32 -9.02 -42.62
N GLU A 267 15.67 -9.69 -41.66
CA GLU A 267 15.27 -11.09 -41.75
C GLU A 267 13.91 -11.29 -42.45
N LYS A 268 13.26 -10.20 -42.89
CA LYS A 268 11.94 -10.21 -43.53
C LYS A 268 10.91 -11.04 -42.77
N LYS A 269 10.85 -10.85 -41.45
CA LYS A 269 10.00 -11.64 -40.54
C LYS A 269 8.51 -11.59 -40.89
N TRP A 270 8.05 -10.60 -41.64
CA TRP A 270 6.68 -10.55 -42.17
C TRP A 270 6.29 -11.78 -43.01
N ASN A 271 7.24 -12.52 -43.57
CA ASN A 271 6.95 -13.77 -44.28
C ASN A 271 6.30 -14.83 -43.38
N SER A 272 6.49 -14.79 -42.05
CA SER A 272 5.77 -15.68 -41.13
C SER A 272 4.35 -15.21 -40.81
N ILE A 273 3.99 -13.99 -41.20
CA ILE A 273 2.64 -13.43 -41.07
C ILE A 273 1.79 -13.79 -42.29
N LEU A 274 2.43 -13.81 -43.47
CA LEU A 274 1.78 -14.09 -44.75
C LEU A 274 1.53 -15.58 -45.01
N ASN A 275 2.27 -16.46 -44.33
CA ASN A 275 2.17 -17.92 -44.43
C ASN A 275 1.37 -18.50 -43.27
#